data_AF-A0A927U7P2-F1
#
_entry.id   AF-A0A927U7P2-F1
#
_cell.length_a   1.000
_cell.length_b   1.000
_cell.length_c   1.000
_cell.angle_alpha   90.00
_cell.angle_beta   90.00
_cell.angle_gamma   90.00
#
_symmetry.space_group_name_H-M   'P 1'
#
loop_
_entity.id
_entity.type
_entity.pdbx_description
1 polymer ?
#
loop_
_entity_poly.entity_id
_entity_poly.type
_entity_poly.pdbx_seq_one_letter_code
_entity_poly.pdbx_strand_id
1 'polypeptide(L)'
;MDQYGYTKEEAELIVKTIDLLNTYCECAFDNKYARIAFTYGVLSSLCINYDAKRWRLTTGQPFESVSIFYLRMLGLSEQEVTDLQVLLNLQHADFTYDKLREEGIDIDNSSFKDETYTKIKERAKDKNNDFAHSIVQIAAFAHGDNMYEEHIIDLGRWAVDLFNSPINSNFSFSYTDFEISFKGDIDSGRYSESDFQSDIDAINIYHRMVENDDIGLDVFSEYYSDVENDSKQRAIEFFEIMGNGYADIGILNTAEVIEKETYGSEYIQQGNDTDVEKAKSIFIQWILSIYEGVDYEFPN
;
A
#
# COMPACT_ATOMS: atom_id res chain seq x y z
N MET A 1 -15.30 1.53 3.62
CA MET A 1 -16.40 0.75 3.01
C MET A 1 -16.41 0.99 1.52
N ASP A 2 -16.84 2.16 1.07
CA ASP A 2 -17.10 2.46 -0.36
C ASP A 2 -15.89 2.24 -1.26
N GLN A 3 -14.72 2.70 -0.82
CA GLN A 3 -13.50 2.69 -1.64
C GLN A 3 -12.92 1.29 -1.87
N TYR A 4 -13.12 0.37 -0.92
CA TYR A 4 -12.54 -0.98 -0.95
C TYR A 4 -13.60 -2.09 -1.10
N GLY A 5 -14.90 -1.73 -1.20
CA GLY A 5 -16.01 -2.67 -1.32
C GLY A 5 -16.34 -3.46 -0.05
N TYR A 6 -15.82 -3.06 1.11
CA TYR A 6 -16.13 -3.72 2.38
C TYR A 6 -17.54 -3.40 2.86
N THR A 7 -18.24 -4.41 3.40
CA THR A 7 -19.48 -4.20 4.17
C THR A 7 -19.19 -3.46 5.48
N LYS A 8 -20.24 -3.10 6.20
CA LYS A 8 -20.10 -2.45 7.49
C LYS A 8 -19.41 -3.36 8.50
N GLU A 9 -19.82 -4.63 8.58
CA GLU A 9 -19.27 -5.61 9.50
C GLU A 9 -17.78 -5.91 9.19
N GLU A 10 -17.43 -5.98 7.90
CA GLU A 10 -16.04 -6.14 7.44
C GLU A 10 -15.19 -4.93 7.85
N ALA A 11 -15.69 -3.71 7.62
CA ALA A 11 -15.00 -2.48 7.98
C ALA A 11 -14.85 -2.32 9.51
N GLU A 12 -15.87 -2.67 10.30
CA GLU A 12 -15.82 -2.61 11.76
C GLU A 12 -14.72 -3.51 12.34
N LEU A 13 -14.50 -4.69 11.75
CA LEU A 13 -13.39 -5.57 12.14
C LEU A 13 -12.03 -4.94 11.83
N ILE A 14 -11.86 -4.32 10.65
CA ILE A 14 -10.61 -3.64 10.27
C ILE A 14 -10.34 -2.46 11.21
N VAL A 15 -11.35 -1.61 11.46
CA VAL A 15 -11.26 -0.48 12.41
C VAL A 15 -10.86 -0.97 13.80
N LYS A 16 -11.58 -1.95 14.35
CA LYS A 16 -11.24 -2.55 15.65
C LYS A 16 -9.78 -3.01 15.71
N THR A 17 -9.30 -3.61 14.63
CA THR A 17 -7.94 -4.16 14.56
C THR A 17 -6.89 -3.06 14.57
N ILE A 18 -7.08 -2.03 13.74
CA ILE A 18 -6.20 -0.87 13.67
C ILE A 18 -6.20 -0.12 15.02
N ASP A 19 -7.35 0.10 15.64
CA ASP A 19 -7.45 0.76 16.95
C ASP A 19 -6.68 0.02 18.05
N LEU A 20 -6.75 -1.33 18.06
CA LEU A 20 -6.01 -2.15 19.01
C LEU A 20 -4.49 -2.07 18.79
N LEU A 21 -4.06 -2.12 17.53
CA LEU A 21 -2.64 -1.96 17.18
C LEU A 21 -2.13 -0.55 17.51
N ASN A 22 -2.92 0.48 17.22
CA ASN A 22 -2.61 1.88 17.52
C ASN A 22 -2.44 2.10 19.02
N THR A 23 -3.39 1.61 19.82
CA THR A 23 -3.33 1.68 21.28
C THR A 23 -2.08 1.00 21.84
N TYR A 24 -1.70 -0.15 21.29
CA TYR A 24 -0.46 -0.82 21.66
C TYR A 24 0.77 0.01 21.28
N CYS A 25 0.77 0.54 20.05
CA CYS A 25 1.87 1.33 19.50
C CYS A 25 2.16 2.61 20.28
N GLU A 26 1.13 3.32 20.78
CA GLU A 26 1.30 4.50 21.64
C GLU A 26 2.14 4.23 22.88
N CYS A 27 2.13 2.99 23.39
CA CYS A 27 2.93 2.59 24.55
C CYS A 27 4.26 1.94 24.17
N ALA A 28 4.37 1.38 22.96
CA ALA A 28 5.49 0.56 22.52
C ALA A 28 6.53 1.32 21.70
N PHE A 29 6.15 2.40 21.02
CA PHE A 29 7.02 3.15 20.13
C PHE A 29 6.88 4.65 20.35
N ASP A 30 8.02 5.34 20.47
CA ASP A 30 8.08 6.78 20.69
C ASP A 30 7.96 7.59 19.38
N ASN A 31 8.23 6.96 18.23
CA ASN A 31 8.21 7.60 16.91
C ASN A 31 7.02 7.13 16.07
N LYS A 32 6.31 8.07 15.44
CA LYS A 32 5.22 7.86 14.49
C LYS A 32 5.56 6.90 13.35
N TYR A 33 6.75 6.98 12.76
CA TYR A 33 7.11 6.10 11.65
C TYR A 33 7.16 4.63 12.10
N ALA A 34 7.70 4.36 13.29
CA ALA A 34 7.66 3.02 13.88
C ALA A 34 6.23 2.54 14.16
N ARG A 35 5.34 3.43 14.63
CA ARG A 35 3.93 3.10 14.87
C ARG A 35 3.18 2.75 13.59
N ILE A 36 3.36 3.54 12.51
CA ILE A 36 2.78 3.28 11.18
C ILE A 36 3.33 1.95 10.64
N ALA A 37 4.66 1.79 10.60
CA ALA A 37 5.31 0.61 10.06
C ALA A 37 4.86 -0.67 10.77
N PHE A 38 4.74 -0.64 12.11
CA PHE A 38 4.28 -1.79 12.88
C PHE A 38 2.81 -2.10 12.59
N THR A 39 1.92 -1.11 12.66
CA THR A 39 0.47 -1.31 12.51
C THR A 39 0.14 -1.88 11.14
N TYR A 40 0.60 -1.22 10.09
CA TYR A 40 0.31 -1.64 8.72
C TYR A 40 1.15 -2.85 8.29
N GLY A 41 2.35 -3.04 8.86
CA GLY A 41 3.16 -4.24 8.66
C GLY A 41 2.53 -5.50 9.26
N VAL A 42 1.92 -5.41 10.43
CA VAL A 42 1.15 -6.51 11.02
C VAL A 42 0.00 -6.91 10.11
N LEU A 43 -0.76 -5.94 9.58
CA LEU A 43 -1.86 -6.22 8.67
C LEU A 43 -1.39 -6.76 7.31
N SER A 44 -0.38 -6.16 6.70
CA SER A 44 0.15 -6.60 5.39
C SER A 44 0.67 -8.03 5.43
N SER A 45 1.25 -8.46 6.55
CA SER A 45 1.75 -9.84 6.72
C SER A 45 0.65 -10.90 6.75
N LEU A 46 -0.62 -10.52 6.93
CA LEU A 46 -1.76 -11.45 6.82
C LEU A 46 -2.17 -11.69 5.36
N CYS A 47 -1.68 -10.88 4.43
CA CYS A 47 -1.85 -11.11 3.00
C CYS A 47 -0.73 -12.00 2.47
N ILE A 48 -1.10 -13.13 1.87
CA ILE A 48 -0.18 -14.17 1.39
C ILE A 48 0.81 -13.59 0.37
N ASN A 49 0.34 -12.74 -0.54
CA ASN A 49 1.19 -12.09 -1.56
C ASN A 49 2.27 -11.18 -0.96
N TYR A 50 2.00 -10.64 0.23
CA TYR A 50 2.86 -9.69 0.92
C TYR A 50 3.67 -10.33 2.06
N ASP A 51 3.49 -11.62 2.38
CA ASP A 51 4.33 -12.37 3.33
C ASP A 51 5.56 -13.05 2.68
N ALA A 52 6.02 -12.54 1.54
CA ALA A 52 7.26 -13.00 0.92
C ALA A 52 8.51 -12.37 1.59
N LYS A 53 9.66 -13.04 1.49
CA LYS A 53 10.93 -12.53 2.06
C LYS A 53 11.28 -11.12 1.56
N ARG A 54 11.04 -10.81 0.28
CA ARG A 54 11.33 -9.50 -0.30
C ARG A 54 10.53 -8.39 0.42
N TRP A 55 9.25 -8.64 0.67
CA TRP A 55 8.36 -7.68 1.31
C TRP A 55 8.79 -7.45 2.75
N ARG A 56 9.07 -8.50 3.52
CA ARG A 56 9.61 -8.37 4.88
C ARG A 56 10.93 -7.60 4.95
N LEU A 57 11.82 -7.75 3.96
CA LEU A 57 13.06 -6.97 3.91
C LEU A 57 12.80 -5.49 3.63
N THR A 58 11.72 -5.14 2.94
CA THR A 58 11.38 -3.77 2.59
C THR A 58 10.51 -3.09 3.65
N THR A 59 9.54 -3.81 4.22
CA THR A 59 8.58 -3.28 5.21
C THR A 59 9.02 -3.43 6.65
N GLY A 60 10.02 -4.29 6.92
CA GLY A 60 10.39 -4.68 8.28
C GLY A 60 9.28 -5.45 9.01
N GLN A 61 8.22 -5.88 8.31
CA GLN A 61 7.06 -6.49 8.94
C GLN A 61 7.40 -7.84 9.59
N PRO A 62 6.71 -8.20 10.69
CA PRO A 62 6.81 -9.53 11.28
C PRO A 62 6.36 -10.65 10.33
N PHE A 63 6.75 -11.89 10.64
CA PHE A 63 6.15 -13.07 10.01
C PHE A 63 4.66 -13.15 10.37
N GLU A 64 3.84 -13.68 9.47
CA GLU A 64 2.41 -13.90 9.69
C GLU A 64 2.11 -14.52 11.06
N SER A 65 2.79 -15.61 11.44
CA SER A 65 2.61 -16.27 12.74
C SER A 65 2.81 -15.35 13.96
N VAL A 66 3.71 -14.37 13.86
CA VAL A 66 3.98 -13.38 14.90
C VAL A 66 2.91 -12.30 14.90
N SER A 67 2.43 -11.88 13.73
CA SER A 67 1.28 -10.98 13.58
C SER A 67 0.01 -11.56 14.19
N ILE A 68 -0.30 -12.82 13.87
CA ILE A 68 -1.40 -13.58 14.48
C ILE A 68 -1.25 -13.61 16.01
N PHE A 69 -0.04 -13.85 16.52
CA PHE A 69 0.21 -13.81 17.95
C PHE A 69 -0.07 -12.44 18.57
N TYR A 70 0.40 -11.35 17.95
CA TYR A 70 0.13 -9.99 18.43
C TYR A 70 -1.36 -9.69 18.45
N LEU A 71 -2.08 -9.97 17.36
CA LEU A 71 -3.51 -9.70 17.25
C LEU A 71 -4.32 -10.43 18.34
N ARG A 72 -3.99 -11.70 18.58
CA ARG A 72 -4.60 -12.49 19.66
C ARG A 72 -4.26 -11.95 21.04
N MET A 73 -3.01 -11.55 21.26
CA MET A 73 -2.56 -10.97 22.52
C MET A 73 -3.28 -9.65 22.83
N LEU A 74 -3.57 -8.87 21.80
CA LEU A 74 -4.34 -7.62 21.88
C LEU A 74 -5.86 -7.83 22.00
N GLY A 75 -6.34 -9.08 21.92
CA GLY A 75 -7.72 -9.44 22.24
C GLY A 75 -8.61 -9.77 21.04
N LEU A 76 -8.06 -9.95 19.84
CA LEU A 76 -8.82 -10.59 18.75
C LEU A 76 -8.99 -12.08 19.04
N SER A 77 -10.17 -12.60 18.74
CA SER A 77 -10.44 -14.04 18.75
C SER A 77 -9.79 -14.74 17.54
N GLU A 78 -9.66 -16.07 17.60
CA GLU A 78 -9.20 -16.87 16.45
C GLU A 78 -10.02 -16.59 15.19
N GLN A 79 -11.35 -16.56 15.35
CA GLN A 79 -12.27 -16.30 14.25
C GLN A 79 -12.03 -14.91 13.64
N GLU A 80 -11.85 -13.87 14.45
CA GLU A 80 -11.59 -12.51 13.96
C GLU A 80 -10.25 -12.41 13.20
N VAL A 81 -9.21 -13.13 13.66
CA VAL A 81 -7.94 -13.19 12.93
C VAL A 81 -8.11 -13.93 11.59
N THR A 82 -8.83 -15.04 11.58
CA THR A 82 -9.18 -15.74 10.33
C THR A 82 -10.00 -14.86 9.40
N ASP A 83 -10.95 -14.11 9.94
CA ASP A 83 -11.77 -13.16 9.19
C ASP A 83 -10.91 -12.09 8.51
N LEU A 84 -9.95 -11.50 9.22
CA LEU A 84 -8.99 -10.56 8.62
C LEU A 84 -8.18 -11.18 7.49
N GLN A 85 -7.64 -12.39 7.67
CA GLN A 85 -6.91 -13.10 6.63
C GLN A 85 -7.79 -13.33 5.39
N VAL A 86 -9.05 -13.74 5.58
CA VAL A 86 -10.00 -13.94 4.48
C VAL A 86 -10.27 -12.61 3.76
N LEU A 87 -10.57 -11.53 4.49
CA LEU A 87 -10.91 -10.23 3.90
C LEU A 87 -9.77 -9.60 3.12
N LEU A 88 -8.55 -9.60 3.66
CA LEU A 88 -7.39 -9.02 3.00
C LEU A 88 -7.05 -9.77 1.71
N ASN A 89 -7.02 -11.10 1.75
CA ASN A 89 -6.64 -11.90 0.59
C ASN A 89 -7.74 -11.96 -0.49
N LEU A 90 -9.02 -11.98 -0.11
CA LEU A 90 -10.10 -11.93 -1.11
C LEU A 90 -10.23 -10.56 -1.77
N GLN A 91 -10.00 -9.45 -1.04
CA GLN A 91 -10.11 -8.11 -1.58
C GLN A 91 -8.96 -7.78 -2.53
N HIS A 92 -7.73 -8.22 -2.22
CA HIS A 92 -6.52 -8.11 -3.04
C HIS A 92 -6.59 -8.88 -4.39
N ALA A 93 -7.76 -9.41 -4.75
CA ALA A 93 -8.08 -9.94 -6.07
C ALA A 93 -7.31 -11.15 -6.61
N ASP A 94 -6.31 -11.67 -5.88
CA ASP A 94 -5.44 -12.75 -6.35
C ASP A 94 -5.79 -14.15 -5.83
N PHE A 95 -6.72 -14.23 -4.87
CA PHE A 95 -7.01 -15.47 -4.16
C PHE A 95 -8.45 -15.96 -4.32
N THR A 96 -8.57 -17.26 -4.60
CA THR A 96 -9.80 -18.03 -4.43
C THR A 96 -9.78 -18.74 -3.09
N TYR A 97 -10.94 -19.18 -2.61
CA TYR A 97 -11.01 -19.98 -1.39
C TYR A 97 -10.17 -21.26 -1.42
N ASP A 98 -10.03 -21.90 -2.57
CA ASP A 98 -9.18 -23.08 -2.68
C ASP A 98 -7.72 -22.73 -2.39
N LYS A 99 -7.21 -21.61 -2.93
CA LYS A 99 -5.86 -21.13 -2.64
C LYS A 99 -5.68 -20.75 -1.17
N LEU A 100 -6.66 -20.08 -0.56
CA LEU A 100 -6.59 -19.74 0.87
C LEU A 100 -6.49 -21.01 1.74
N ARG A 101 -7.24 -22.08 1.41
CA ARG A 101 -7.14 -23.37 2.11
C ARG A 101 -5.78 -24.04 1.88
N GLU A 102 -5.23 -23.97 0.68
CA GLU A 102 -3.89 -24.50 0.36
C GLU A 102 -2.79 -23.83 1.19
N GLU A 103 -2.92 -22.52 1.42
CA GLU A 103 -2.03 -21.73 2.27
C GLU A 103 -2.35 -21.87 3.79
N GLY A 104 -3.31 -22.73 4.14
CA GLY A 104 -3.58 -23.11 5.53
C GLY A 104 -4.55 -22.20 6.29
N ILE A 105 -5.25 -21.29 5.61
CA ILE A 105 -6.29 -20.47 6.22
C ILE A 105 -7.56 -21.32 6.43
N ASP A 106 -8.03 -21.41 7.68
CA ASP A 106 -9.24 -22.16 8.04
C ASP A 106 -10.51 -21.35 7.75
N ILE A 107 -10.87 -21.28 6.46
CA ILE A 107 -12.06 -20.53 6.00
C ILE A 107 -13.33 -20.99 6.72
N ASP A 108 -13.43 -22.24 7.14
CA ASP A 108 -14.64 -22.75 7.79
C ASP A 108 -14.85 -22.15 9.19
N ASN A 109 -13.79 -21.62 9.81
CA ASN A 109 -13.81 -20.83 11.04
C ASN A 109 -14.20 -19.36 10.80
N SER A 110 -14.14 -18.87 9.57
CA SER A 110 -14.49 -17.48 9.22
C SER A 110 -16.00 -17.23 9.29
N SER A 111 -16.38 -16.06 9.81
CA SER A 111 -17.74 -15.53 9.69
C SER A 111 -18.07 -15.11 8.25
N PHE A 112 -17.04 -14.84 7.43
CA PHE A 112 -17.13 -14.44 6.03
C PHE A 112 -16.87 -15.61 5.05
N LYS A 113 -17.06 -16.86 5.47
CA LYS A 113 -16.81 -18.07 4.64
C LYS A 113 -17.68 -18.21 3.37
N ASP A 114 -18.74 -17.40 3.28
CA ASP A 114 -19.64 -17.34 2.13
C ASP A 114 -19.39 -16.13 1.22
N GLU A 115 -18.43 -15.26 1.58
CA GLU A 115 -17.96 -14.17 0.72
C GLU A 115 -17.22 -14.70 -0.52
N THR A 116 -16.96 -13.87 -1.52
CA THR A 116 -16.08 -14.27 -2.63
C THR A 116 -15.36 -13.06 -3.14
N TYR A 117 -14.20 -13.27 -3.79
CA TYR A 117 -13.55 -12.22 -4.58
C TYR A 117 -14.56 -11.52 -5.51
N THR A 118 -15.40 -12.27 -6.22
CA THR A 118 -16.41 -11.71 -7.13
C THR A 118 -17.40 -10.82 -6.40
N LYS A 119 -17.92 -11.22 -5.23
CA LYS A 119 -18.85 -10.41 -4.44
C LYS A 119 -18.20 -9.12 -3.93
N ILE A 120 -16.97 -9.20 -3.41
CA ILE A 120 -16.22 -8.02 -2.93
C ILE A 120 -15.95 -7.07 -4.10
N LYS A 121 -15.48 -7.61 -5.24
CA LYS A 121 -15.25 -6.81 -6.46
C LYS A 121 -16.52 -6.17 -6.99
N GLU A 122 -17.66 -6.87 -6.96
CA GLU A 122 -18.96 -6.30 -7.34
C GLU A 122 -19.36 -5.13 -6.44
N ARG A 123 -19.00 -5.16 -5.15
CA ARG A 123 -19.20 -4.03 -4.22
C ARG A 123 -18.22 -2.89 -4.46
N ALA A 124 -16.99 -3.19 -4.88
CA ALA A 124 -15.94 -2.22 -5.19
C ALA A 124 -15.94 -1.71 -6.64
N LYS A 125 -16.93 -2.10 -7.45
CA LYS A 125 -16.90 -2.11 -8.93
C LYS A 125 -16.58 -0.77 -9.60
N ASP A 126 -16.79 0.34 -8.89
CA ASP A 126 -16.58 1.70 -9.40
C ASP A 126 -15.43 2.44 -8.71
N LYS A 127 -14.72 1.79 -7.77
CA LYS A 127 -13.77 2.46 -6.87
C LYS A 127 -12.33 1.96 -6.97
N ASN A 128 -12.11 0.79 -7.61
CA ASN A 128 -10.81 0.32 -8.09
C ASN A 128 -9.65 0.62 -7.11
N ASN A 129 -9.76 0.18 -5.86
CA ASN A 129 -8.68 0.35 -4.88
C ASN A 129 -8.39 -0.97 -4.18
N ASP A 130 -7.13 -1.23 -3.88
CA ASP A 130 -6.61 -2.45 -3.28
C ASP A 130 -6.07 -2.14 -1.89
N PHE A 131 -6.79 -2.63 -0.87
CA PHE A 131 -6.46 -2.30 0.50
C PHE A 131 -5.16 -2.97 0.95
N ALA A 132 -4.93 -4.22 0.55
CA ALA A 132 -3.71 -4.94 0.90
C ALA A 132 -2.48 -4.31 0.24
N HIS A 133 -2.63 -3.85 -1.00
CA HIS A 133 -1.59 -3.10 -1.70
C HIS A 133 -1.27 -1.78 -0.98
N SER A 134 -2.29 -0.97 -0.65
CA SER A 134 -2.04 0.30 0.04
C SER A 134 -1.34 0.12 1.40
N ILE A 135 -1.76 -0.85 2.23
CA ILE A 135 -1.18 -1.02 3.57
C ILE A 135 0.27 -1.54 3.53
N VAL A 136 0.63 -2.39 2.55
CA VAL A 136 2.03 -2.85 2.45
C VAL A 136 2.96 -1.72 2.03
N GLN A 137 2.48 -0.80 1.19
CA GLN A 137 3.21 0.40 0.77
C GLN A 137 3.39 1.36 1.94
N ILE A 138 2.31 1.71 2.64
CA ILE A 138 2.35 2.54 3.84
C ILE A 138 3.34 1.97 4.87
N ALA A 139 3.32 0.66 5.10
CA ALA A 139 4.26 0.00 6.00
C ALA A 139 5.73 0.16 5.57
N ALA A 140 6.00 0.03 4.27
CA ALA A 140 7.35 0.18 3.73
C ALA A 140 7.86 1.62 3.71
N PHE A 141 7.00 2.60 3.39
CA PHE A 141 7.37 4.02 3.45
C PHE A 141 7.77 4.38 4.88
N ALA A 142 6.91 4.02 5.84
CA ALA A 142 7.14 4.24 7.26
C ALA A 142 8.40 3.53 7.77
N HIS A 143 8.67 2.31 7.31
CA HIS A 143 9.87 1.59 7.71
C HIS A 143 11.15 2.28 7.22
N GLY A 144 11.16 2.74 5.96
CA GLY A 144 12.25 3.52 5.39
C GLY A 144 12.50 4.80 6.20
N ASP A 145 11.46 5.62 6.39
CA ASP A 145 11.58 6.88 7.12
C ASP A 145 12.01 6.70 8.58
N ASN A 146 11.48 5.67 9.27
CA ASN A 146 11.90 5.33 10.63
C ASN A 146 13.41 5.02 10.69
N MET A 147 13.95 4.30 9.71
CA MET A 147 15.38 4.00 9.67
C MET A 147 16.23 5.25 9.47
N TYR A 148 15.81 6.15 8.58
CA TYR A 148 16.53 7.38 8.30
C TYR A 148 16.50 8.35 9.48
N GLU A 149 15.33 8.56 10.09
CA GLU A 149 15.15 9.49 11.20
C GLU A 149 15.82 9.00 12.50
N GLU A 150 15.61 7.74 12.87
CA GLU A 150 16.16 7.18 14.11
C GLU A 150 17.59 6.64 13.95
N HIS A 151 18.16 6.72 12.75
CA HIS A 151 19.46 6.13 12.41
C HIS A 151 19.54 4.63 12.76
N ILE A 152 18.43 3.90 12.59
CA ILE A 152 18.35 2.46 12.85
C ILE A 152 19.06 1.70 11.72
N ILE A 153 19.90 0.75 12.09
CA ILE A 153 20.55 -0.15 11.13
C ILE A 153 19.71 -1.43 11.00
N ASP A 154 18.82 -1.45 10.02
CA ASP A 154 18.24 -2.68 9.47
C ASP A 154 19.03 -3.08 8.22
N LEU A 155 19.83 -4.15 8.33
CA LEU A 155 20.68 -4.61 7.23
C LEU A 155 19.88 -5.11 6.02
N GLY A 156 18.64 -5.54 6.23
CA GLY A 156 17.75 -6.02 5.16
C GLY A 156 17.30 -4.87 4.29
N ARG A 157 16.61 -3.89 4.89
CA ARG A 157 16.13 -2.70 4.18
C ARG A 157 17.27 -1.87 3.62
N TRP A 158 18.36 -1.68 4.38
CA TRP A 158 19.55 -0.99 3.90
C TRP A 158 20.14 -1.62 2.63
N ALA A 159 20.16 -2.96 2.55
CA ALA A 159 20.62 -3.64 1.35
C ALA A 159 19.69 -3.36 0.17
N VAL A 160 18.36 -3.45 0.37
CA VAL A 160 17.37 -3.12 -0.67
C VAL A 160 17.57 -1.69 -1.17
N ASP A 161 17.71 -0.71 -0.27
CA ASP A 161 17.88 0.70 -0.63
C ASP A 161 19.20 0.97 -1.35
N LEU A 162 20.31 0.34 -0.92
CA LEU A 162 21.59 0.47 -1.61
C LEU A 162 21.54 -0.10 -3.03
N PHE A 163 20.81 -1.21 -3.23
CA PHE A 163 20.63 -1.78 -4.55
C PHE A 163 19.72 -0.90 -5.41
N ASN A 164 18.64 -0.34 -4.89
CA ASN A 164 17.69 0.44 -5.71
C ASN A 164 18.09 1.91 -5.91
N SER A 165 18.81 2.51 -4.97
CA SER A 165 19.16 3.93 -4.96
C SER A 165 20.68 4.12 -4.99
N PRO A 166 21.32 4.32 -6.15
CA PRO A 166 22.73 4.66 -6.17
C PRO A 166 22.94 5.97 -5.38
N ILE A 167 23.97 5.98 -4.51
CA ILE A 167 24.34 6.96 -3.47
C ILE A 167 24.35 8.47 -3.89
N ASN A 168 24.07 8.80 -5.15
CA ASN A 168 24.07 10.16 -5.70
C ASN A 168 22.68 10.68 -6.13
N SER A 169 21.57 10.11 -5.67
CA SER A 169 20.24 10.65 -5.96
C SER A 169 19.95 11.94 -5.19
N ASN A 170 19.51 12.98 -5.88
CA ASN A 170 19.08 14.26 -5.29
C ASN A 170 17.71 14.18 -4.58
N PHE A 171 17.07 13.00 -4.57
CA PHE A 171 15.78 12.79 -3.93
C PHE A 171 15.95 12.54 -2.43
N SER A 172 15.12 13.20 -1.63
CA SER A 172 14.96 12.95 -0.19
C SER A 172 14.32 11.60 0.13
N PHE A 173 13.84 10.87 -0.89
CA PHE A 173 13.25 9.54 -0.80
C PHE A 173 14.17 8.47 -1.38
N SER A 174 14.11 7.27 -0.83
CA SER A 174 14.72 6.09 -1.45
C SER A 174 13.91 5.73 -2.70
N TYR A 175 14.56 5.40 -3.83
CA TYR A 175 13.84 4.87 -5.00
C TYR A 175 13.08 3.58 -4.68
N THR A 176 13.45 2.87 -3.61
CA THR A 176 12.72 1.72 -3.11
C THR A 176 11.25 2.03 -2.85
N ASP A 177 10.93 3.20 -2.30
CA ASP A 177 9.55 3.57 -1.98
C ASP A 177 8.72 3.76 -3.27
N PHE A 178 9.32 4.26 -4.33
CA PHE A 178 8.65 4.32 -5.64
C PHE A 178 8.56 2.94 -6.30
N GLU A 179 9.59 2.11 -6.19
CA GLU A 179 9.67 0.75 -6.77
C GLU A 179 8.69 -0.25 -6.15
N ILE A 180 8.28 -0.04 -4.90
CA ILE A 180 7.19 -0.81 -4.28
C ILE A 180 5.80 -0.24 -4.57
N SER A 181 5.75 0.86 -5.33
CA SER A 181 4.55 1.58 -5.70
C SER A 181 4.48 1.78 -7.21
N PHE A 182 3.95 2.91 -7.67
CA PHE A 182 3.62 3.15 -9.08
C PHE A 182 4.78 2.86 -10.03
N LYS A 183 6.03 3.07 -9.62
CA LYS A 183 7.19 2.77 -10.48
C LYS A 183 7.36 1.27 -10.70
N GLY A 184 7.16 0.45 -9.67
CA GLY A 184 7.25 -1.00 -9.79
C GLY A 184 6.18 -1.57 -10.73
N ASP A 185 4.96 -1.04 -10.66
CA ASP A 185 3.85 -1.47 -11.52
C ASP A 185 4.04 -1.02 -12.98
N ILE A 186 4.59 0.18 -13.18
CA ILE A 186 5.04 0.65 -14.49
C ILE A 186 6.16 -0.24 -15.05
N ASP A 187 7.22 -0.48 -14.27
CA ASP A 187 8.39 -1.26 -14.69
C ASP A 187 8.07 -2.74 -14.91
N SER A 188 7.06 -3.27 -14.22
CA SER A 188 6.60 -4.64 -14.42
C SER A 188 5.70 -4.80 -15.64
N GLY A 189 5.12 -3.70 -16.13
CA GLY A 189 4.06 -3.69 -17.13
C GLY A 189 2.77 -4.38 -16.70
N ARG A 190 2.63 -4.71 -15.40
CA ARG A 190 1.45 -5.32 -14.79
C ARG A 190 0.78 -4.26 -13.94
N TYR A 191 -0.08 -3.50 -14.59
CA TYR A 191 -0.84 -2.44 -13.95
C TYR A 191 -2.27 -2.46 -14.45
N SER A 192 -3.14 -1.89 -13.63
CA SER A 192 -4.49 -1.51 -13.95
C SER A 192 -4.73 -0.10 -13.41
N GLU A 193 -5.86 0.51 -13.76
CA GLU A 193 -6.25 1.75 -13.11
C GLU A 193 -6.33 1.59 -11.58
N SER A 194 -6.70 0.40 -11.11
CA SER A 194 -6.81 0.12 -9.68
C SER A 194 -5.48 0.12 -8.97
N ASP A 195 -4.43 -0.39 -9.62
CA ASP A 195 -3.09 -0.43 -9.06
C ASP A 195 -2.56 1.00 -8.94
N PHE A 196 -2.65 1.79 -10.02
CA PHE A 196 -2.24 3.19 -9.99
C PHE A 196 -3.04 4.06 -9.00
N GLN A 197 -4.34 3.82 -8.84
CA GLN A 197 -5.11 4.51 -7.80
C GLN A 197 -4.60 4.14 -6.40
N SER A 198 -4.36 2.85 -6.14
CA SER A 198 -3.90 2.35 -4.85
C SER A 198 -2.52 2.88 -4.49
N ASP A 199 -1.61 2.95 -5.46
CA ASP A 199 -0.25 3.50 -5.33
C ASP A 199 -0.27 4.96 -4.88
N ILE A 200 -1.03 5.78 -5.59
CA ILE A 200 -1.08 7.23 -5.39
C ILE A 200 -1.83 7.54 -4.10
N ASP A 201 -2.96 6.85 -3.85
CA ASP A 201 -3.74 7.01 -2.64
C ASP A 201 -2.91 6.60 -1.41
N ALA A 202 -2.09 5.55 -1.48
CA ALA A 202 -1.21 5.13 -0.39
C ALA A 202 -0.14 6.19 -0.06
N ILE A 203 0.46 6.83 -1.06
CA ILE A 203 1.44 7.92 -0.86
C ILE A 203 0.77 9.10 -0.16
N ASN A 204 -0.40 9.53 -0.65
CA ASN A 204 -1.15 10.66 -0.09
C ASN A 204 -1.56 10.37 1.37
N ILE A 205 -2.18 9.20 1.61
CA ILE A 205 -2.64 8.78 2.94
C ILE A 205 -1.46 8.69 3.91
N TYR A 206 -0.34 8.08 3.49
CA TYR A 206 0.87 8.01 4.31
C TYR A 206 1.37 9.40 4.70
N HIS A 207 1.43 10.33 3.75
CA HIS A 207 1.89 11.69 4.03
C HIS A 207 0.98 12.40 5.04
N ARG A 208 -0.34 12.28 4.89
CA ARG A 208 -1.31 12.81 5.87
C ARG A 208 -1.11 12.20 7.25
N MET A 209 -0.87 10.88 7.35
CA MET A 209 -0.59 10.24 8.65
C MET A 209 0.63 10.84 9.33
N VAL A 210 1.70 11.06 8.56
CA VAL A 210 2.95 11.63 9.05
C VAL A 210 2.76 13.09 9.48
N GLU A 211 2.01 13.89 8.73
CA GLU A 211 1.74 15.30 9.03
C GLU A 211 0.84 15.47 10.26
N ASN A 212 -0.20 14.65 10.37
CA ASN A 212 -1.19 14.73 11.43
C ASN A 212 -0.78 13.98 12.71
N ASP A 213 0.26 13.15 12.63
CA ASP A 213 0.62 12.17 13.67
C ASP A 213 -0.55 11.25 14.05
N ASP A 214 -1.32 10.84 13.03
CA ASP A 214 -2.50 9.99 13.17
C ASP A 214 -2.36 8.78 12.24
N ILE A 215 -2.56 7.59 12.80
CA ILE A 215 -2.37 6.30 12.12
C ILE A 215 -3.69 5.52 12.03
N GLY A 216 -4.81 6.19 12.31
CA GLY A 216 -6.15 5.62 12.25
C GLY A 216 -6.74 5.63 10.84
N LEU A 217 -7.87 4.94 10.68
CA LEU A 217 -8.67 4.99 9.45
C LEU A 217 -9.41 6.32 9.23
N ASP A 218 -9.36 7.23 10.20
CA ASP A 218 -9.88 8.59 10.03
C ASP A 218 -9.10 9.33 8.92
N VAL A 219 -7.77 9.13 8.84
CA VAL A 219 -6.95 9.71 7.77
C VAL A 219 -7.35 9.21 6.38
N PHE A 220 -7.65 7.91 6.24
CA PHE A 220 -8.21 7.36 4.99
C PHE A 220 -9.54 8.04 4.67
N SER A 221 -10.41 8.16 5.68
CA SER A 221 -11.76 8.68 5.50
C SER A 221 -11.77 10.15 5.11
N GLU A 222 -10.90 10.97 5.71
CA GLU A 222 -10.69 12.37 5.35
C GLU A 222 -10.15 12.51 3.93
N TYR A 223 -9.11 11.74 3.58
CA TYR A 223 -8.55 11.73 2.23
C TYR A 223 -9.61 11.41 1.17
N TYR A 224 -10.34 10.32 1.35
CA TYR A 224 -11.35 9.92 0.38
C TYR A 224 -12.55 10.87 0.36
N SER A 225 -12.89 11.53 1.47
CA SER A 225 -13.91 12.58 1.44
C SER A 225 -13.47 13.75 0.56
N ASP A 226 -12.19 14.14 0.58
CA ASP A 226 -11.66 15.20 -0.28
C ASP A 226 -11.68 14.79 -1.76
N VAL A 227 -11.23 13.56 -2.07
CA VAL A 227 -11.24 13.01 -3.43
C VAL A 227 -12.67 12.85 -3.98
N GLU A 228 -13.64 12.49 -3.15
CA GLU A 228 -15.05 12.41 -3.56
C GLU A 228 -15.67 13.78 -3.82
N ASN A 229 -15.23 14.82 -3.10
CA ASN A 229 -15.67 16.18 -3.32
C ASN A 229 -15.06 16.78 -4.59
N ASP A 230 -13.79 16.49 -4.87
CA ASP A 230 -13.09 16.87 -6.10
C ASP A 230 -12.02 15.81 -6.46
N SER A 231 -12.26 15.05 -7.53
CA SER A 231 -11.39 13.95 -7.94
C SER A 231 -9.97 14.41 -8.31
N LYS A 232 -9.79 15.71 -8.62
CA LYS A 232 -8.47 16.31 -8.85
C LYS A 232 -7.55 16.20 -7.66
N GLN A 233 -8.12 16.17 -6.45
CA GLN A 233 -7.33 16.21 -5.21
C GLN A 233 -6.36 15.04 -5.10
N ARG A 234 -6.71 13.87 -5.64
CA ARG A 234 -5.80 12.73 -5.75
C ARG A 234 -4.49 13.10 -6.44
N ALA A 235 -4.57 13.75 -7.61
CA ALA A 235 -3.39 14.13 -8.39
C ALA A 235 -2.70 15.39 -7.85
N ILE A 236 -3.47 16.36 -7.36
CA ILE A 236 -2.92 17.60 -6.77
C ILE A 236 -2.04 17.24 -5.57
N GLU A 237 -2.58 16.49 -4.61
CA GLU A 237 -1.86 16.13 -3.39
C GLU A 237 -0.62 15.29 -3.70
N PHE A 238 -0.75 14.33 -4.61
CA PHE A 238 0.39 13.52 -5.07
C PHE A 238 1.51 14.39 -5.65
N PHE A 239 1.18 15.30 -6.56
CA PHE A 239 2.19 16.18 -7.15
C PHE A 239 2.75 17.18 -6.14
N GLU A 240 1.95 17.67 -5.20
CA GLU A 240 2.47 18.51 -4.13
C GLU A 240 3.46 17.74 -3.24
N ILE A 241 3.19 16.49 -2.89
CA ILE A 241 4.14 15.63 -2.15
C ILE A 241 5.43 15.43 -2.96
N MET A 242 5.30 15.03 -4.23
CA MET A 242 6.45 14.82 -5.11
C MET A 242 7.25 16.11 -5.36
N GLY A 243 6.60 17.27 -5.23
CA GLY A 243 7.17 18.60 -5.48
C GLY A 243 7.49 19.41 -4.22
N ASN A 244 7.38 18.83 -3.03
CA ASN A 244 7.56 19.52 -1.74
C ASN A 244 6.68 20.79 -1.64
N GLY A 245 5.38 20.63 -1.89
CA GLY A 245 4.34 21.66 -1.87
C GLY A 245 4.10 22.39 -3.20
N TYR A 246 4.80 22.02 -4.28
CA TYR A 246 4.69 22.65 -5.59
C TYR A 246 4.34 21.64 -6.68
N ALA A 247 3.06 21.57 -7.07
CA ALA A 247 2.58 20.56 -8.03
C ALA A 247 3.29 20.58 -9.39
N ASP A 248 3.70 21.74 -9.90
CA ASP A 248 4.46 21.86 -11.15
C ASP A 248 5.86 21.22 -11.06
N ILE A 249 6.52 21.40 -9.91
CA ILE A 249 7.76 20.69 -9.59
C ILE A 249 7.49 19.20 -9.42
N GLY A 250 6.38 18.83 -8.80
CA GLY A 250 5.92 17.46 -8.63
C GLY A 250 5.80 16.71 -9.94
N ILE A 251 5.16 17.31 -10.94
CA ILE A 251 5.03 16.72 -12.28
C ILE A 251 6.40 16.40 -12.89
N LEU A 252 7.37 17.33 -12.77
CA LEU A 252 8.73 17.12 -13.27
C LEU A 252 9.46 16.02 -12.50
N ASN A 253 9.34 16.00 -11.18
CA ASN A 253 9.96 15.00 -10.31
C ASN A 253 9.38 13.60 -10.56
N THR A 254 8.06 13.48 -10.71
CA THR A 254 7.41 12.22 -11.07
C THR A 254 7.92 11.71 -12.42
N ALA A 255 8.04 12.58 -13.43
CA ALA A 255 8.62 12.22 -14.72
C ALA A 255 10.09 11.75 -14.59
N GLU A 256 10.90 12.40 -13.76
CA GLU A 256 12.28 11.97 -13.49
C GLU A 256 12.33 10.60 -12.79
N VAL A 257 11.43 10.35 -11.84
CA VAL A 257 11.35 9.07 -11.11
C VAL A 257 11.00 7.92 -12.05
N ILE A 258 9.99 8.07 -12.91
CA ILE A 258 9.59 7.00 -13.84
C ILE A 258 10.69 6.69 -14.86
N GLU A 259 11.46 7.69 -15.29
CA GLU A 259 12.54 7.51 -16.26
C GLU A 259 13.83 6.95 -15.64
N LYS A 260 13.95 7.01 -14.30
CA LYS A 260 15.13 6.50 -13.64
C LYS A 260 15.22 4.98 -13.78
N GLU A 261 16.28 4.52 -14.43
CA GLU A 261 16.68 3.11 -14.36
C GLU A 261 17.28 2.81 -12.99
N THR A 262 16.69 1.85 -12.28
CA THR A 262 17.21 1.30 -11.02
C THR A 262 17.51 -0.19 -11.19
N TYR A 263 18.28 -0.78 -10.27
CA TYR A 263 18.44 -2.24 -10.26
C TYR A 263 17.11 -2.96 -9.98
N GLY A 264 16.18 -2.32 -9.27
CA GLY A 264 14.80 -2.78 -9.10
C GLY A 264 14.09 -2.88 -10.45
N SER A 265 14.13 -1.81 -11.24
CA SER A 265 13.60 -1.77 -12.60
C SER A 265 14.18 -2.89 -13.47
N GLU A 266 15.51 -3.05 -13.49
CA GLU A 266 16.16 -4.11 -14.27
C GLU A 266 15.70 -5.51 -13.84
N TYR A 267 15.62 -5.76 -12.54
CA TYR A 267 15.19 -7.06 -12.00
C TYR A 267 13.72 -7.36 -12.34
N ILE A 268 12.85 -6.36 -12.20
CA ILE A 268 11.42 -6.47 -12.50
C ILE A 268 11.19 -6.71 -14.00
N GLN A 269 11.89 -5.95 -14.86
CA GLN A 269 11.77 -6.05 -16.32
C GLN A 269 12.34 -7.36 -16.87
N GLN A 270 13.45 -7.88 -16.32
CA GLN A 270 13.97 -9.19 -16.74
C GLN A 270 12.98 -10.34 -16.52
N GLY A 271 12.05 -10.19 -15.58
CA GLY A 271 10.99 -11.14 -15.31
C GLY A 271 9.74 -11.01 -16.21
N ASN A 272 9.64 -9.95 -17.02
CA ASN A 272 8.43 -9.57 -17.74
C ASN A 272 8.73 -9.09 -19.17
N ASP A 273 8.16 -9.75 -20.19
CA ASP A 273 8.22 -9.26 -21.58
C ASP A 273 7.14 -8.17 -21.77
N THR A 274 7.49 -6.92 -21.49
CA THR A 274 6.51 -5.82 -21.39
C THR A 274 6.96 -4.53 -22.06
N ASP A 275 5.98 -3.76 -22.54
CA ASP A 275 6.17 -2.44 -23.12
C ASP A 275 6.14 -1.38 -22.01
N VAL A 276 7.26 -1.23 -21.32
CA VAL A 276 7.44 -0.28 -20.20
C VAL A 276 7.20 1.16 -20.68
N GLU A 277 7.56 1.50 -21.91
CA GLU A 277 7.32 2.84 -22.47
C GLU A 277 5.83 3.13 -22.64
N LYS A 278 5.04 2.12 -23.05
CA LYS A 278 3.58 2.22 -23.02
C LYS A 278 3.06 2.41 -21.59
N ALA A 279 3.58 1.66 -20.61
CA ALA A 279 3.19 1.76 -19.21
C ALA A 279 3.43 3.18 -18.63
N LYS A 280 4.65 3.71 -18.83
CA LYS A 280 5.04 5.07 -18.44
C LYS A 280 4.09 6.12 -19.03
N SER A 281 3.81 6.00 -20.34
CA SER A 281 2.93 6.91 -21.06
C SER A 281 1.51 6.88 -20.53
N ILE A 282 0.96 5.69 -20.24
CA ILE A 282 -0.39 5.54 -19.67
C ILE A 282 -0.46 6.16 -18.29
N PHE A 283 0.48 5.85 -17.41
CA PHE A 283 0.51 6.42 -16.06
C PHE A 283 0.53 7.95 -16.10
N ILE A 284 1.45 8.55 -16.86
CA ILE A 284 1.57 10.01 -16.96
C ILE A 284 0.31 10.65 -17.53
N GLN A 285 -0.25 10.09 -18.61
CA GLN A 285 -1.47 10.62 -19.20
C GLN A 285 -2.64 10.52 -18.23
N TRP A 286 -2.78 9.38 -17.55
CA TRP A 286 -3.84 9.15 -16.57
C TRP A 286 -3.78 10.16 -15.42
N ILE A 287 -2.63 10.31 -14.75
CA ILE A 287 -2.53 11.19 -13.59
C ILE A 287 -2.61 12.68 -13.98
N LEU A 288 -2.06 13.08 -15.14
CA LEU A 288 -2.21 14.45 -15.65
C LEU A 288 -3.65 14.76 -16.06
N SER A 289 -4.37 13.79 -16.61
CA SER A 289 -5.79 13.96 -16.95
C SER A 289 -6.62 14.23 -15.70
N ILE A 290 -6.37 13.48 -14.62
CA ILE A 290 -6.99 13.74 -13.31
C ILE A 290 -6.65 15.15 -12.83
N TYR A 291 -5.39 15.56 -12.87
CA TYR A 291 -4.95 16.89 -12.45
C TYR A 291 -5.63 18.02 -13.24
N GLU A 292 -5.78 17.86 -14.56
CA GLU A 292 -6.46 18.83 -15.42
C GLU A 292 -7.99 18.80 -15.26
N GLY A 293 -8.55 17.71 -14.73
CA GLY A 293 -10.00 17.49 -14.60
C GLY A 293 -10.65 17.03 -15.89
N VAL A 294 -9.93 16.22 -16.65
CA VAL A 294 -10.43 15.61 -17.88
C VAL A 294 -10.50 14.10 -17.69
N ASP A 295 -11.54 13.49 -18.25
CA ASP A 295 -11.72 12.04 -18.17
C ASP A 295 -10.62 11.34 -18.98
N TYR A 296 -9.99 10.34 -18.37
CA TYR A 296 -9.05 9.46 -19.04
C TYR A 296 -9.70 8.10 -19.27
N GLU A 297 -9.79 7.68 -20.53
CA GLU A 297 -10.23 6.32 -20.86
C GLU A 297 -9.03 5.37 -20.69
N PHE A 298 -8.98 4.69 -19.53
CA PHE A 298 -7.90 3.75 -19.23
C PHE A 298 -7.88 2.62 -20.25
N PRO A 299 -6.75 2.37 -20.94
CA PRO A 299 -6.70 1.34 -21.97
C PRO A 299 -6.78 -0.06 -21.36
N ASN A 300 -7.60 -0.92 -21.98
CA ASN A 300 -7.69 -2.35 -21.66
C ASN A 300 -6.45 -3.13 -22.08
#